data_AF-A8EYW6-F1
#
_entry.id   AF-A8EYW6-F1
#
_cell.length_a   1.000
_cell.length_b   1.000
_cell.length_c   1.000
_cell.angle_alpha   90.00
_cell.angle_beta   90.00
_cell.angle_gamma   90.00
#
_symmetry.space_group_name_H-M   'P 1'
#
loop_
_entity.id
_entity.type
_entity.pdbx_description
1 polymer ?
#
loop_
_entity_poly.entity_id
_entity_poly.type
_entity_poly.pdbx_seq_one_letter_code
_entity_poly.pdbx_strand_id
1 'polypeptide(L)'
;MSVSIKNIERAIDRTNEVVSLIDNKNGVDPWLWAISDCLTRLLDQHKELLSIEYAYPLIQLIQRYEETKIIIYQSLNNALSNILLIFEDKCKFEESELIKNITYSLNTLNILGVHAY
;
A
#
# COMPACT_ATOMS: atom_id res chain seq x y z
N MET A 1 -17.03 17.03 -3.03
CA MET A 1 -15.79 16.22 -3.18
C MET A 1 -14.95 16.33 -1.91
N SER A 2 -14.18 15.29 -1.56
CA SER A 2 -12.84 15.40 -0.94
C SER A 2 -12.56 14.96 0.51
N VAL A 3 -13.52 14.68 1.41
CA VAL A 3 -13.13 14.28 2.79
C VAL A 3 -12.48 12.89 2.81
N SER A 4 -13.08 11.91 2.14
CA SER A 4 -12.58 10.53 2.09
C SER A 4 -11.24 10.37 1.39
N ILE A 5 -11.04 11.10 0.28
CA ILE A 5 -9.82 11.00 -0.53
C ILE A 5 -8.62 11.64 0.19
N LYS A 6 -8.82 12.83 0.79
CA LYS A 6 -7.79 13.49 1.61
C LYS A 6 -7.39 12.66 2.83
N ASN A 7 -8.31 11.85 3.36
CA ASN A 7 -8.00 10.94 4.45
C ASN A 7 -7.08 9.80 4.02
N ILE A 8 -7.22 9.29 2.79
CA ILE A 8 -6.32 8.27 2.22
C ILE A 8 -4.92 8.84 2.02
N GLU A 9 -4.80 10.02 1.38
CA GLU A 9 -3.51 10.69 1.18
C GLU A 9 -2.79 10.91 2.52
N ARG A 10 -3.49 11.48 3.50
CA ARG A 10 -2.94 11.68 4.85
C ARG A 10 -2.56 10.37 5.53
N ALA A 11 -3.31 9.29 5.32
CA ALA A 11 -2.98 7.98 5.87
C ALA A 11 -1.72 7.39 5.21
N ILE A 12 -1.56 7.54 3.89
CA ILE A 12 -0.34 7.15 3.17
C ILE A 12 0.86 7.94 3.68
N ASP A 13 0.76 9.27 3.75
CA ASP A 13 1.84 10.14 4.24
C ASP A 13 2.27 9.76 5.66
N ARG A 14 1.30 9.54 6.54
CA ARG A 14 1.57 9.15 7.93
C ARG A 14 2.18 7.74 8.03
N THR A 15 1.79 6.83 7.14
CA THR A 15 2.42 5.50 7.07
C THR A 15 3.88 5.64 6.66
N ASN A 16 4.16 6.41 5.61
CA ASN A 16 5.53 6.68 5.14
C ASN A 16 6.41 7.34 6.21
N GLU A 17 5.87 8.29 6.96
CA GLU A 17 6.56 8.94 8.08
C GLU A 17 6.96 7.91 9.14
N VAL A 18 6.00 7.09 9.60
CA VAL A 18 6.28 6.08 10.64
C VAL A 18 7.23 5.00 10.15
N VAL A 19 7.06 4.50 8.93
CA VAL A 19 7.98 3.55 8.28
C VAL A 19 9.41 4.11 8.25
N SER A 20 9.58 5.41 8.01
CA SER A 20 10.90 6.06 7.97
C SER A 20 11.56 6.25 9.34
N LEU A 21 10.79 6.17 10.42
CA LEU A 21 11.27 6.32 11.80
C LEU A 21 11.62 4.97 12.44
N ILE A 22 11.18 3.85 11.85
CA ILE A 22 11.43 2.52 12.37
C ILE A 22 12.80 2.04 11.89
N ASP A 23 13.75 1.96 12.82
CA ASP A 23 15.05 1.33 12.61
C ASP A 23 14.90 -0.18 12.90
N ASN A 24 14.45 -0.95 11.89
CA ASN A 24 13.93 -2.29 12.16
C ASN A 24 15.02 -3.35 12.33
N LYS A 25 15.04 -3.98 13.51
CA LYS A 25 15.80 -5.20 13.79
C LYS A 25 15.01 -6.25 14.59
N ASN A 26 13.68 -6.35 14.42
CA ASN A 26 12.83 -7.53 14.72
C ASN A 26 11.56 -7.25 15.57
N GLY A 27 10.91 -6.07 15.45
CA GLY A 27 9.72 -5.74 16.24
C GLY A 27 8.49 -5.37 15.40
N VAL A 28 7.32 -5.85 15.84
CA VAL A 28 6.00 -5.34 15.44
C VAL A 28 5.82 -3.97 16.10
N ASP A 29 5.84 -2.88 15.32
CA ASP A 29 5.63 -1.53 15.85
C ASP A 29 4.12 -1.24 16.03
N PRO A 30 3.64 -0.94 17.26
CA PRO A 30 2.21 -0.71 17.52
C PRO A 30 1.65 0.53 16.82
N TRP A 31 2.47 1.54 16.56
CA TRP A 31 2.04 2.75 15.86
C TRP A 31 1.90 2.45 14.37
N LEU A 32 2.84 1.69 13.80
CA LEU A 32 2.72 1.18 12.45
C LEU A 32 1.48 0.31 12.30
N TRP A 33 1.15 -0.53 13.30
CA TRP A 33 -0.08 -1.33 13.28
C TRP A 33 -1.33 -0.45 13.19
N ALA A 34 -1.47 0.52 14.11
CA ALA A 34 -2.65 1.37 14.16
C ALA A 34 -2.83 2.21 12.88
N ILE A 35 -1.74 2.72 12.31
CA ILE A 35 -1.78 3.50 11.06
C ILE A 35 -2.06 2.58 9.86
N SER A 36 -1.48 1.37 9.84
CA SER A 36 -1.76 0.37 8.81
C SER A 36 -3.22 -0.09 8.82
N ASP A 37 -3.82 -0.28 10.00
CA ASP A 37 -5.25 -0.60 10.15
C ASP A 37 -6.13 0.53 9.62
N CYS A 38 -5.80 1.78 9.97
CA CYS A 38 -6.50 2.95 9.46
C CYS A 38 -6.47 3.02 7.92
N LEU A 39 -5.28 2.87 7.33
CA LEU A 39 -5.12 2.86 5.87
C LEU A 39 -5.88 1.69 5.23
N THR A 40 -5.80 0.49 5.80
CA THR A 40 -6.54 -0.69 5.35
C THR A 40 -8.03 -0.41 5.24
N ARG A 41 -8.63 0.15 6.30
CA ARG A 41 -10.06 0.46 6.35
C ARG A 41 -10.45 1.51 5.32
N LEU A 42 -9.63 2.55 5.14
CA LEU A 42 -9.89 3.60 4.15
C LEU A 42 -9.81 3.06 2.72
N LEU A 43 -8.83 2.20 2.42
CA LEU A 43 -8.69 1.57 1.11
C LEU A 43 -9.88 0.66 0.83
N ASP A 44 -10.29 -0.19 1.78
CA ASP A 44 -11.42 -1.11 1.56
C ASP A 44 -12.76 -0.37 1.40
N GLN A 45 -12.98 0.71 2.17
CA GLN A 45 -14.18 1.54 2.08
C GLN A 45 -14.28 2.30 0.75
N HIS A 46 -13.16 2.61 0.11
CA HIS A 46 -13.11 3.51 -1.05
C HIS A 46 -12.51 2.89 -2.31
N LYS A 47 -12.27 1.58 -2.33
CA LYS A 47 -11.63 0.86 -3.45
C LYS A 47 -12.26 1.11 -4.82
N GLU A 48 -13.59 1.18 -4.88
CA GLU A 48 -14.33 1.43 -6.13
C GLU A 48 -14.23 2.89 -6.61
N LEU A 49 -13.93 3.82 -5.69
CA LEU A 49 -13.87 5.25 -5.95
C LEU A 49 -12.46 5.75 -6.24
N LEU A 50 -11.44 4.93 -6.01
CA LEU A 50 -10.05 5.29 -6.26
C LEU A 50 -9.76 5.34 -7.76
N SER A 51 -9.22 6.49 -8.20
CA SER A 51 -8.71 6.68 -9.55
C SER A 51 -7.32 6.05 -9.70
N ILE A 52 -6.93 5.80 -10.95
CA ILE A 52 -5.62 5.22 -11.28
C ILE A 52 -4.43 6.09 -10.81
N GLU A 53 -4.64 7.39 -10.62
CA GLU A 53 -3.63 8.32 -10.11
C GLU A 53 -3.11 7.92 -8.72
N TYR A 54 -3.91 7.16 -7.94
CA TYR A 54 -3.51 6.61 -6.66
C TYR A 54 -2.58 5.40 -6.76
N ALA A 55 -2.35 4.84 -7.95
CA ALA A 55 -1.40 3.75 -8.12
C ALA A 55 0.03 4.19 -7.72
N TYR A 56 0.47 5.36 -8.15
CA TYR A 56 1.81 5.89 -7.83
C TYR A 56 2.10 6.01 -6.34
N PRO A 57 1.30 6.70 -5.51
CA PRO A 57 1.57 6.82 -4.09
C PRO A 57 1.52 5.47 -3.36
N LEU A 58 0.67 4.53 -3.80
CA LEU A 58 0.62 3.18 -3.22
C LEU A 58 1.85 2.34 -3.60
N ILE A 59 2.33 2.44 -4.84
CA ILE A 59 3.57 1.80 -5.29
C ILE A 59 4.76 2.33 -4.49
N GLN A 60 4.86 3.65 -4.29
CA GLN A 60 5.92 4.25 -3.48
C GLN A 60 5.89 3.76 -2.03
N LEU A 61 4.69 3.62 -1.45
CA LEU A 61 4.55 3.06 -0.11
C LEU A 61 5.09 1.62 -0.05
N ILE A 62 4.76 0.76 -1.01
CA ILE A 62 5.23 -0.64 -1.07
C ILE A 62 6.75 -0.69 -1.22
N GLN A 63 7.32 0.12 -2.11
CA GLN A 63 8.77 0.25 -2.26
C GLN A 63 9.44 0.66 -0.94
N ARG A 64 8.82 1.56 -0.18
CA ARG A 64 9.35 1.96 1.12
C ARG A 64 9.39 0.82 2.12
N TYR A 65 8.36 -0.03 2.16
CA TYR A 65 8.37 -1.24 2.99
C TYR A 65 9.48 -2.23 2.56
N GLU A 66 9.67 -2.40 1.25
CA GLU A 66 10.74 -3.24 0.69
C GLU A 66 12.14 -2.71 1.07
N GLU A 67 12.39 -1.42 0.88
CA GLU A 67 13.67 -0.75 1.22
C GLU A 67 14.00 -0.86 2.70
N THR A 68 13.01 -0.61 3.57
CA THR A 68 13.18 -0.64 5.03
C THR A 68 13.17 -2.06 5.59
N LYS A 69 12.84 -3.07 4.77
CA LYS A 69 12.67 -4.48 5.17
C LYS A 69 11.69 -4.65 6.32
N ILE A 70 10.70 -3.77 6.40
CA ILE A 70 9.64 -3.80 7.40
C ILE A 70 8.56 -4.76 6.91
N ILE A 71 8.08 -5.62 7.81
CA ILE A 71 6.97 -6.53 7.51
C ILE A 71 5.68 -5.72 7.31
N ILE A 72 5.01 -5.93 6.18
CA ILE A 72 3.67 -5.38 5.93
C ILE A 72 2.65 -6.27 6.64
N TYR A 73 1.78 -5.67 7.45
CA TYR A 73 0.67 -6.40 8.06
C TYR A 73 -0.24 -7.02 6.99
N GLN A 74 -0.67 -8.27 7.20
CA GLN A 74 -1.44 -9.03 6.21
C GLN A 74 -2.72 -8.32 5.75
N SER A 75 -3.43 -7.64 6.67
CA SER A 75 -4.63 -6.87 6.34
C SER A 75 -4.34 -5.73 5.34
N LEU A 76 -3.27 -4.97 5.58
CA LEU A 76 -2.82 -3.92 4.68
C LEU A 76 -2.31 -4.49 3.36
N ASN A 77 -1.55 -5.59 3.41
CA ASN A 77 -1.05 -6.28 2.23
C ASN A 77 -2.20 -6.72 1.29
N ASN A 78 -3.24 -7.32 1.87
CA ASN A 78 -4.44 -7.73 1.13
C ASN A 78 -5.17 -6.53 0.53
N ALA A 79 -5.34 -5.45 1.30
CA ALA A 79 -5.99 -4.24 0.81
C ALA A 79 -5.21 -3.61 -0.35
N LEU A 80 -3.89 -3.48 -0.24
CA LEU A 80 -3.03 -2.97 -1.30
C LEU A 80 -3.08 -3.86 -2.55
N SER A 81 -3.00 -5.18 -2.37
CA SER A 81 -3.09 -6.14 -3.48
C SER A 81 -4.40 -6.01 -4.24
N ASN A 82 -5.52 -5.92 -3.53
CA ASN A 82 -6.84 -5.75 -4.14
C ASN A 82 -6.95 -4.47 -4.96
N ILE A 83 -6.44 -3.34 -4.43
CA ILE A 83 -6.44 -2.07 -5.16
C ILE A 83 -5.57 -2.14 -6.40
N LEU A 84 -4.37 -2.71 -6.29
CA LEU A 84 -3.45 -2.84 -7.42
C LEU A 84 -4.01 -3.75 -8.52
N LEU A 85 -4.71 -4.82 -8.17
CA LEU A 85 -5.41 -5.68 -9.14
C LEU A 85 -6.54 -4.93 -9.85
N ILE A 86 -7.30 -4.08 -9.14
CA ILE A 86 -8.32 -3.21 -9.76
C ILE A 86 -7.66 -2.24 -10.74
N PHE A 87 -6.51 -1.68 -10.39
CA PHE A 87 -5.76 -0.77 -11.28
C PHE A 87 -5.16 -1.50 -12.48
N GLU A 88 -4.60 -2.69 -12.29
CA GLU A 88 -4.09 -3.54 -13.36
C GLU A 88 -5.21 -3.84 -14.37
N ASP A 89 -6.40 -4.25 -13.92
CA ASP A 89 -7.53 -4.53 -14.81
C ASP A 89 -8.01 -3.30 -15.57
N LYS A 90 -8.02 -2.12 -14.91
CA LYS A 90 -8.39 -0.84 -15.53
C LYS A 90 -7.41 -0.40 -16.62
N CYS A 91 -6.13 -0.73 -16.49
CA CYS A 91 -5.08 -0.31 -17.41
C CYS A 91 -4.58 -1.43 -18.34
N LYS A 92 -5.02 -2.69 -18.20
CA LYS A 92 -4.45 -3.89 -18.85
C LYS A 92 -4.19 -3.84 -20.36
N PHE A 93 -4.82 -2.90 -21.07
CA PHE A 93 -4.66 -2.71 -22.51
C PHE A 93 -3.62 -1.66 -22.90
N GLU A 94 -3.04 -0.97 -21.92
CA GLU A 94 -2.05 0.09 -22.10
C GLU A 94 -0.65 -0.47 -21.83
N GLU A 95 0.18 -0.69 -22.86
CA GLU A 95 1.62 -0.93 -22.63
C GLU A 95 2.25 0.32 -22.02
N SER A 96 2.30 0.35 -20.68
CA SER A 96 2.76 1.49 -19.92
C SER A 96 3.74 1.06 -18.82
N GLU A 97 4.64 1.98 -18.47
CA GLU A 97 5.53 1.85 -17.31
C GLU A 97 4.73 1.59 -16.02
N LEU A 98 3.50 2.12 -15.96
CA LEU A 98 2.61 1.95 -14.82
C LEU A 98 2.22 0.48 -14.60
N ILE A 99 1.83 -0.26 -15.64
CA ILE A 99 1.50 -1.70 -15.48
C ILE A 99 2.70 -2.47 -14.97
N LYS A 100 3.89 -2.23 -15.53
CA LYS A 100 5.12 -2.90 -15.07
C LYS A 100 5.36 -2.65 -13.57
N ASN A 101 5.16 -1.42 -13.12
CA ASN A 101 5.30 -1.05 -11.72
C ASN A 101 4.22 -1.69 -10.82
N ILE A 102 2.98 -1.79 -11.30
CA ILE A 102 1.89 -2.48 -10.61
C ILE A 102 2.22 -3.97 -10.46
N THR A 103 2.59 -4.65 -11.55
CA THR A 103 2.94 -6.08 -11.53
C THR A 103 4.15 -6.34 -10.63
N TYR A 104 5.19 -5.49 -10.69
CA TYR A 104 6.33 -5.58 -9.77
C TYR A 104 5.88 -5.46 -8.30
N SER A 105 5.05 -4.46 -8.00
CA SER A 105 4.56 -4.22 -6.63
C SER A 105 3.69 -5.37 -6.11
N LEU A 106 2.87 -5.98 -6.96
CA LEU A 106 2.10 -7.18 -6.61
C LEU A 106 3.01 -8.35 -6.24
N ASN A 107 4.10 -8.55 -6.98
CA ASN A 107 5.10 -9.58 -6.64
C ASN A 107 5.80 -9.28 -5.31
N THR A 108 6.18 -8.02 -5.07
CA THR A 108 6.77 -7.58 -3.80
C THR A 108 5.81 -7.83 -2.64
N LEU A 109 4.53 -7.50 -2.78
CA LEU A 109 3.50 -7.76 -1.77
C LEU A 109 3.36 -9.26 -1.47
N ASN A 110 3.37 -10.11 -2.50
CA ASN A 110 3.32 -11.56 -2.32
C ASN A 110 4.51 -12.07 -1.50
N ILE A 111 5.72 -11.52 -1.71
CA ILE A 111 6.92 -11.88 -0.94
C ILE A 111 6.81 -11.37 0.50
N LEU A 112 6.40 -10.12 0.69
CA LEU A 112 6.33 -9.48 2.01
C LEU A 112 5.18 -10.03 2.88
N GLY A 113 4.12 -10.56 2.28
CA GLY A 113 2.93 -11.09 2.97
C GLY A 113 3.10 -12.52 3.53
N VAL A 114 4.14 -13.26 3.13
CA VAL A 114 4.36 -14.67 3.52
C VAL A 114 4.88 -14.82 4.96
N HIS A 115 5.22 -13.73 5.65
CA HIS A 115 5.88 -13.78 6.97
C HIS A 115 5.06 -13.24 8.15
N ALA A 116 3.79 -12.87 7.95
CA ALA A 116 2.93 -12.43 9.05
C ALA A 116 2.11 -13.62 9.60
N TYR A 117 2.61 -14.25 10.66
CA TYR A 117 1.84 -15.15 11.55
C TYR A 117 1.28 -14.39 12.75
#